data_AF-A0A2Z2Q5W9-F1
#
_entry.id   AF-A0A2Z2Q5W9-F1
#
_cell.length_a   1.000
_cell.length_b   1.000
_cell.length_c   1.000
_cell.angle_alpha   90.00
_cell.angle_beta   90.00
_cell.angle_gamma   90.00
#
_symmetry.space_group_name_H-M   'P 1'
#
loop_
_entity.id
_entity.type
_entity.pdbx_description
1 polymer ?
#
loop_
_entity_poly.entity_id
_entity_poly.type
_entity_poly.pdbx_seq_one_letter_code
_entity_poly.pdbx_strand_id
1 'polypeptide(L)' 'MYWNEYFSEMALKPFLLRELHSRGFVSVEDLSHLSSSEILQIPGMGGADWRKIALVLNRSLTVTTRVKDKS' A
#
# COMPACT_ATOMS: atom_id res chain seq x y z
N MET A 1 5.16 -19.13 -0.72
CA MET A 1 5.10 -18.56 0.65
C MET A 1 4.16 -17.37 0.53
N TYR A 2 2.86 -17.57 0.80
CA TYR A 2 1.87 -16.49 0.70
C TYR A 2 1.97 -15.67 1.98
N TRP A 3 2.78 -14.61 1.92
CA TRP A 3 2.74 -13.58 2.94
C TRP A 3 1.43 -12.83 2.74
N ASN A 4 0.40 -13.18 3.50
CA ASN A 4 -0.79 -12.34 3.62
C ASN A 4 -0.35 -11.11 4.40
N GLU A 5 0.20 -10.11 3.71
CA GLU A 5 0.60 -8.87 4.35
C GLU A 5 -0.66 -8.10 4.75
N TYR A 6 -1.04 -8.27 6.01
CA TYR A 6 -2.15 -7.55 6.61
C TYR A 6 -1.74 -6.10 6.84
N PHE A 7 -2.68 -5.17 6.64
CA PHE A 7 -2.43 -3.75 6.89
C PHE A 7 -2.00 -3.45 8.33
N SER A 8 -2.37 -4.31 9.29
CA SER A 8 -1.98 -4.21 10.70
C SER A 8 -0.48 -4.27 10.92
N GLU A 9 0.28 -4.92 10.03
CA GLU A 9 1.73 -5.04 10.15
C GLU A 9 2.48 -3.84 9.55
N MET A 10 1.82 -3.02 8.72
CA MET A 10 2.47 -1.93 7.96
C MET A 10 2.61 -0.59 8.71
N ALA A 11 2.31 -0.58 10.01
CA ALA A 11 2.30 0.64 10.84
C ALA A 11 1.57 1.80 10.13
N LEU A 12 0.41 1.49 9.55
CA LEU A 12 -0.47 2.50 8.95
C LEU A 12 -1.20 3.27 10.04
N LYS A 13 -1.68 4.46 9.69
CA LYS A 13 -2.48 5.28 10.60
C LYS A 13 -3.74 4.50 11.02
N PRO A 14 -4.11 4.47 12.32
CA PRO A 14 -5.30 3.76 12.79
C PRO A 14 -6.59 4.20 12.08
N PHE A 15 -6.69 5.48 11.70
CA PHE A 15 -7.82 6.00 10.93
C PHE A 15 -7.92 5.36 9.53
N LEU A 16 -6.79 5.23 8.84
CA LEU A 16 -6.74 4.59 7.52
C LEU A 16 -7.10 3.09 7.60
N LEU A 17 -6.61 2.40 8.63
CA LEU A 17 -6.98 0.99 8.86
C LEU A 17 -8.48 0.82 9.04
N ARG A 18 -9.12 1.72 9.80
CA ARG A 18 -10.57 1.71 9.99
C ARG A 18 -11.33 1.94 8.68
N GLU A 19 -10.89 2.88 7.85
CA GLU A 19 -11.50 3.15 6.54
C GLU A 19 -11.35 1.96 5.58
N LEU A 20 -10.16 1.35 5.52
CA LEU A 20 -9.90 0.15 4.72
C LEU A 20 -10.80 -1.00 5.16
N HIS A 21 -10.87 -1.26 6.46
CA HIS A 21 -11.72 -2.32 7.02
C HIS A 21 -13.21 -2.05 6.79
N SER A 22 -13.65 -0.79 6.92
CA SER A 22 -15.04 -0.39 6.63
C SER A 22 -15.43 -0.57 5.15
N ARG A 23 -14.46 -0.54 4.24
CA ARG A 23 -14.65 -0.80 2.81
C ARG A 23 -14.52 -2.29 2.45
N GLY A 24 -14.18 -3.14 3.42
CA GLY A 24 -13.98 -4.58 3.23
C GLY A 24 -12.57 -4.98 2.81
N PHE A 25 -11.60 -4.05 2.84
CA PHE A 25 -10.20 -4.36 2.55
C PHE A 25 -9.50 -4.80 3.84
N VAL A 26 -9.02 -6.05 3.88
CA VAL A 26 -8.37 -6.65 5.06
C VAL A 26 -6.87 -6.82 4.82
N SER A 27 -6.48 -7.06 3.57
CA SER A 27 -5.11 -7.32 3.15
C SER A 27 -4.66 -6.38 2.04
N VAL A 28 -3.35 -6.29 1.85
CA VAL A 28 -2.77 -5.50 0.76
C VAL A 28 -3.14 -6.07 -0.61
N GLU A 29 -3.27 -7.38 -0.74
CA GLU A 29 -3.75 -8.03 -1.96
C GLU A 29 -5.17 -7.60 -2.34
N ASP A 30 -6.03 -7.26 -1.37
CA ASP A 30 -7.35 -6.71 -1.66
C ASP A 30 -7.25 -5.35 -2.36
N LEU A 31 -6.14 -4.63 -2.29
CA LEU A 31 -5.93 -3.40 -3.07
C LEU A 31 -5.28 -3.66 -4.44
N SER A 32 -4.85 -4.89 -4.72
CA SER A 32 -4.18 -5.24 -5.99
C SER A 32 -5.08 -5.10 -7.22
N HIS A 33 -6.41 -5.14 -7.05
CA HIS A 33 -7.37 -4.94 -8.14
C HIS A 33 -7.69 -3.46 -8.41
N LEU A 34 -7.39 -2.56 -7.46
CA LEU A 34 -7.67 -1.13 -7.60
C LEU A 34 -6.52 -0.39 -8.26
N SER A 35 -6.81 0.64 -9.05
CA SER A 35 -5.78 1.54 -9.58
C SER A 35 -5.14 2.41 -8.48
N SER A 36 -3.93 2.91 -8.70
CA SER A 36 -3.24 3.81 -7.77
C SER A 36 -4.08 5.06 -7.46
N SER A 37 -4.82 5.58 -8.44
CA SER A 37 -5.72 6.71 -8.26
C SER A 37 -6.88 6.38 -7.33
N GLU A 38 -7.50 5.19 -7.47
CA GLU A 38 -8.60 4.78 -6.59
C GLU A 38 -8.14 4.61 -5.14
N ILE A 39 -6.94 4.07 -4.95
CA ILE A 39 -6.36 3.88 -3.62
C ILE A 39 -6.06 5.24 -2.98
N LEU A 40 -5.49 6.20 -3.73
CA LEU A 40 -5.20 7.55 -3.23
C LEU A 40 -6.47 8.38 -2.92
N GLN A 41 -7.64 7.98 -3.42
CA GLN A 41 -8.93 8.60 -3.09
C GLN A 41 -9.51 8.08 -1.76
N ILE A 42 -8.91 7.06 -1.13
CA ILE A 42 -9.35 6.57 0.17
C ILE A 42 -9.06 7.65 1.22
N PRO A 43 -10.06 8.10 2.02
CA PRO A 43 -9.85 9.04 3.09
C PRO A 43 -8.77 8.57 4.05
N GLY A 44 -7.81 9.45 4.35
CA GLY A 44 -6.66 9.11 5.18
C GLY A 44 -5.51 8.40 4.46
N MET A 45 -5.65 8.06 3.17
CA MET A 45 -4.57 7.50 2.36
C MET A 45 -3.63 8.62 1.89
N GLY A 46 -2.48 8.73 2.56
CA GLY A 46 -1.41 9.63 2.13
C GLY A 46 -0.51 9.01 1.07
N GLY A 47 0.22 9.84 0.33
CA GLY A 47 1.23 9.34 -0.62
C GLY A 47 2.34 8.51 0.03
N ALA A 48 2.68 8.77 1.30
CA ALA A 48 3.64 7.96 2.04
C ALA A 48 3.10 6.56 2.39
N ASP A 49 1.83 6.49 2.79
CA ASP A 49 1.14 5.22 3.08
C ASP A 49 0.96 4.40 1.80
N TRP A 50 0.56 5.06 0.70
CA TRP A 50 0.48 4.45 -0.62
C TRP A 50 1.82 3.86 -1.07
N ARG A 51 2.95 4.55 -0.84
CA ARG A 51 4.27 4.01 -1.22
C ARG A 51 4.63 2.72 -0.49
N LYS A 52 4.25 2.60 0.78
CA LYS A 52 4.45 1.34 1.55
C LYS A 52 3.62 0.21 0.95
N ILE A 53 2.34 0.46 0.70
CA ILE A 53 1.42 -0.51 0.11
C ILE A 53 1.88 -0.92 -1.30
N ALA A 54 2.31 0.05 -2.11
CA ALA A 54 2.77 -0.21 -3.48
C ALA A 54 4.08 -1.01 -3.51
N LEU A 55 4.98 -0.82 -2.53
CA LEU A 55 6.19 -1.64 -2.38
C LEU A 55 5.84 -3.11 -2.18
N VAL A 56 4.82 -3.38 -1.36
CA VAL A 56 4.35 -4.74 -1.05
C VAL A 56 3.59 -5.35 -2.21
N LEU A 57 2.75 -4.56 -2.89
CA LEU A 57 2.09 -4.96 -4.13
C LEU A 57 3.07 -5.15 -5.30
N ASN A 58 4.37 -4.94 -5.08
CA ASN A 58 5.41 -4.92 -6.11
C ASN A 58 5.01 -4.06 -7.32
N ARG A 59 4.22 -3.01 -7.08
CA ARG A 59 3.83 -2.05 -8.09
C ARG A 59 5.01 -1.13 -8.29
N SER A 60 5.50 -1.05 -9.53
CA SER A 60 6.50 -0.06 -9.93
C SER A 60 5.98 1.34 -9.63
N LEU A 61 6.31 1.82 -8.44
CA LEU A 61 6.41 3.23 -8.20
C LEU A 61 7.57 3.66 -9.07
N THR A 62 7.30 4.31 -10.21
CA THR A 62 8.32 4.95 -11.03
C THR A 62 8.90 6.14 -10.25
N VAL A 63 9.43 5.90 -9.06
CA VAL A 63 10.47 6.73 -8.49
C VAL A 63 11.70 6.28 -9.27
N THR A 64 12.25 7.20 -10.04
CA THR A 64 13.63 7.17 -10.49
C THR A 64 14.56 7.12 -9.28
N THR A 65 14.56 6.03 -8.52
CA THR A 65 15.65 5.75 -7.61
C THR A 65 16.79 5.35 -8.51
N ARG A 66 17.75 6.26 -8.70
CA ARG A 66 19.10 5.88 -9.10
C ARG A 66 19.47 4.66 -8.27
N VAL A 67 19.58 3.51 -8.93
CA VAL A 67 20.22 2.34 -8.37
C VAL A 67 21.63 2.82 -8.00
N LYS A 68 21.92 2.94 -6.71
CA LYS A 68 23.31 2.89 -6.28
C LYS A 68 23.67 1.42 -6.44
N ASP A 69 24.21 1.10 -7.61
CA ASP A 69 24.96 -0.12 -7.85
C ASP A 69 25.94 -0.29 -6.68
N LYS A 70 25.76 -1.40 -5.96
CA LYS A 70 26.80 -1.98 -5.12
C LYS A 70 27.14 -3.32 -5.76
N SER A 71 28.07 -3.32 -6.70
CA SER A 71 29.42 -3.88 -6.54
C SER A 71 30.16 -3.94 -7.86
#